data_AF-E7QQJ8-F1
#
_entry.id   AF-E7QQJ8-F1
#
_cell.length_a   1.000
_cell.length_b   1.000
_cell.length_c   1.000
_cell.angle_alpha   90.00
_cell.angle_beta   90.00
_cell.angle_gamma   90.00
#
_symmetry.space_group_name_H-M   'P 1'
#
loop_
_entity.id
_entity.type
_entity.pdbx_description
1 polymer ?
#
loop_
_entity_poly.entity_id
_entity_poly.type
_entity_poly.pdbx_seq_one_letter_code
_entity_poly.pdbx_strand_id
1 'polypeptide(L)'
;MGQGTSTSGGQQMTQPGGQFDDQLPGEMRVALEDFEKAAKVCDWCADQCIDEGPQMAECIRLCRDVADLGTLNTKLIARDSVFGPELAEVFATAAEECASECMRHQNAHCQECASVLSRAVDSTYRLLDKLQTTEGGVSTQQGIPTQQSQF
;
A
#
# COMPACT_ATOMS: atom_id res chain seq x y z
N MET A 1 37.91 20.72 40.72
CA MET A 1 37.10 21.54 39.81
C MET A 1 37.64 21.34 38.40
N GLY A 2 36.91 20.62 37.56
CA GLY A 2 37.32 20.26 36.20
C GLY A 2 36.23 19.40 35.58
N GLN A 3 35.17 20.04 35.08
CA GLN A 3 34.06 19.38 34.42
C GLN A 3 34.42 19.18 32.95
N GLY A 4 34.62 17.93 32.53
CA GLY A 4 34.70 17.54 31.12
C GLY A 4 33.32 17.12 30.65
N THR A 5 32.53 18.03 30.11
CA THR A 5 31.26 17.72 29.44
C THR A 5 31.58 17.22 28.03
N SER A 6 31.53 15.89 27.84
CA SER A 6 31.59 15.30 26.49
C SER A 6 30.19 15.27 25.90
N THR A 7 29.94 16.20 24.98
CA THR A 7 28.73 16.26 24.16
C THR A 7 28.85 15.23 23.04
N SER A 8 28.20 14.07 23.16
CA SER A 8 28.04 13.16 22.02
C SER A 8 26.89 13.66 21.14
N GLY A 9 27.23 14.44 20.12
CA GLY A 9 26.32 14.79 19.03
C GLY A 9 26.02 13.53 18.21
N GLY A 10 24.82 12.98 18.38
CA GLY A 10 24.29 11.96 17.48
C GLY A 10 24.05 12.59 16.11
N GLN A 11 24.93 12.30 15.15
CA GLN A 11 24.71 12.62 13.75
C GLN A 11 23.53 11.78 13.24
N GLN A 12 22.42 12.47 13.01
CA GLN A 12 21.26 11.93 12.33
C GLN A 12 21.68 11.57 10.90
N MET A 13 21.73 10.28 10.58
CA MET A 13 21.91 9.81 9.21
C MET A 13 20.66 10.20 8.42
N THR A 14 20.71 11.33 7.73
CA THR A 14 19.81 11.59 6.61
C THR A 14 20.19 10.62 5.50
N GLN A 15 19.40 9.56 5.31
CA GLN A 15 19.51 8.74 4.12
C GLN A 15 19.15 9.62 2.90
N PRO A 16 20.00 9.70 1.87
CA PRO A 16 19.68 10.42 0.66
C PRO A 16 18.73 9.53 -0.16
N GLY A 17 17.42 9.82 -0.10
CA GLY A 17 16.48 9.35 -1.12
C GLY A 17 17.03 9.75 -2.49
N GLY A 18 17.24 8.77 -3.36
CA GLY A 18 18.10 8.89 -4.52
C GLY A 18 17.46 9.72 -5.63
N GLN A 19 18.27 10.14 -6.61
CA GLN A 19 17.87 10.90 -7.81
C GLN A 19 16.63 10.34 -8.56
N PHE A 20 16.29 9.08 -8.34
CA PHE A 20 15.08 8.41 -8.85
C PHE A 20 13.80 8.86 -8.13
N ASP A 21 13.81 8.96 -6.80
CA ASP A 21 12.63 9.31 -5.99
C ASP A 21 12.17 10.74 -6.28
N ASP A 22 13.12 11.64 -6.58
CA ASP A 22 12.85 13.03 -6.96
C ASP A 22 12.16 13.18 -8.33
N GLN A 23 12.25 12.16 -9.18
CA GLN A 23 11.64 12.17 -10.53
C GLN A 23 10.19 11.67 -10.53
N LEU A 24 9.74 11.04 -9.44
CA LEU A 24 8.37 10.55 -9.31
C LEU A 24 7.41 11.68 -8.87
N PRO A 25 6.18 11.74 -9.41
CA PRO A 25 5.12 12.59 -8.88
C PRO A 25 4.94 12.37 -7.37
N GLY A 26 4.65 13.45 -6.63
CA GLY A 26 4.57 13.39 -5.17
C GLY A 26 3.56 12.35 -4.67
N GLU A 27 2.39 12.30 -5.29
CA GLU A 27 1.31 11.35 -4.98
C GLU A 27 1.72 9.91 -5.27
N MET A 28 2.46 9.69 -6.36
CA MET A 28 2.98 8.37 -6.71
C MET A 28 4.01 7.89 -5.69
N ARG A 29 4.94 8.75 -5.27
CA ARG A 29 5.92 8.41 -4.23
C ARG A 29 5.23 8.02 -2.92
N VAL A 30 4.26 8.81 -2.48
CA VAL A 30 3.50 8.55 -1.25
C VAL A 30 2.75 7.23 -1.34
N ALA A 31 2.06 6.96 -2.46
CA ALA A 31 1.34 5.71 -2.64
C ALA A 31 2.28 4.49 -2.67
N LEU A 32 3.43 4.58 -3.33
CA LEU A 32 4.44 3.51 -3.34
C LEU A 32 4.94 3.18 -1.93
N GLU A 33 5.30 4.19 -1.15
CA GLU A 33 5.70 3.99 0.25
C GLU A 33 4.58 3.35 1.08
N ASP A 34 3.33 3.70 0.80
CA ASP A 34 2.18 3.25 1.57
C ASP A 34 1.75 1.84 1.21
N PHE A 35 1.88 1.43 -0.06
CA PHE A 35 1.74 0.03 -0.48
C PHE A 35 2.77 -0.86 0.20
N GLU A 36 4.04 -0.43 0.27
CA GLU A 36 5.08 -1.20 0.95
C GLU A 36 4.84 -1.29 2.47
N LYS A 37 4.43 -0.19 3.11
CA LYS A 37 4.11 -0.16 4.54
C LYS A 37 2.90 -1.03 4.86
N ALA A 38 1.84 -0.94 4.04
CA ALA A 38 0.66 -1.79 4.15
C ALA A 38 1.03 -3.27 4.04
N ALA A 39 1.86 -3.64 3.07
CA ALA A 39 2.27 -5.03 2.92
C ALA A 39 3.04 -5.55 4.14
N LYS A 40 4.02 -4.78 4.61
CA LYS A 40 4.83 -5.14 5.79
C LYS A 40 3.99 -5.27 7.06
N VAL A 41 3.09 -4.31 7.33
CA VAL A 41 2.27 -4.33 8.55
C VAL A 41 1.22 -5.44 8.51
N CYS A 42 0.67 -5.74 7.34
CA CYS A 42 -0.29 -6.83 7.17
C CYS A 42 0.35 -8.19 7.37
N ASP A 43 1.54 -8.44 6.81
CA ASP A 43 2.28 -9.69 7.05
C ASP A 43 2.58 -9.87 8.54
N TRP A 44 3.04 -8.81 9.21
CA TRP A 44 3.26 -8.82 10.64
C TRP A 44 1.97 -9.07 11.44
N CYS A 45 0.89 -8.37 11.11
CA CYS A 45 -0.40 -8.54 11.78
C CYS A 45 -0.92 -9.97 11.61
N ALA A 46 -0.83 -10.53 10.40
CA ALA A 46 -1.22 -11.90 10.12
C ALA A 46 -0.40 -12.92 10.93
N ASP A 47 0.90 -12.70 11.10
CA ASP A 47 1.77 -13.55 11.90
C ASP A 47 1.39 -13.50 13.40
N GLN A 48 1.21 -12.29 13.97
CA GLN A 48 0.79 -12.13 15.36
C GLN A 48 -0.59 -12.76 15.62
N CYS A 49 -1.52 -12.63 14.67
CA CYS A 49 -2.86 -13.21 14.75
C CYS A 49 -2.88 -14.74 14.87
N ILE A 50 -1.81 -15.46 14.47
CA ILE A 50 -1.75 -16.93 14.56
C ILE A 50 -1.81 -17.39 16.01
N ASP A 51 -1.16 -16.65 16.91
CA ASP A 51 -1.05 -17.00 18.32
C ASP A 51 -2.29 -16.60 19.15
N GLU A 52 -3.18 -15.79 18.58
CA GLU A 52 -4.36 -15.23 19.24
C GLU A 52 -5.59 -16.17 19.18
N GLY A 53 -5.61 -17.13 18.25
CA GLY A 53 -6.63 -18.17 18.15
C GLY A 53 -7.53 -18.12 16.90
N PRO A 54 -8.46 -19.08 16.76
CA PRO A 54 -9.21 -19.31 15.52
C PRO A 54 -10.15 -18.16 15.11
N GLN A 55 -10.52 -17.28 16.05
CA GLN A 55 -11.32 -16.09 15.78
C GLN A 55 -10.62 -15.06 14.89
N MET A 56 -9.29 -15.16 14.74
CA MET A 56 -8.50 -14.27 13.87
C MET A 56 -8.44 -14.73 12.41
N ALA A 57 -9.09 -15.83 12.04
CA ALA A 57 -8.95 -16.43 10.72
C ALA A 57 -9.32 -15.48 9.56
N GLU A 58 -10.32 -14.63 9.76
CA GLU A 58 -10.72 -13.61 8.77
C GLU A 58 -9.68 -12.50 8.64
N CYS A 59 -9.23 -11.94 9.78
CA CYS A 59 -8.15 -10.95 9.82
C CYS A 59 -6.87 -11.46 9.14
N ILE A 60 -6.47 -12.72 9.39
CA ILE A 60 -5.29 -13.35 8.76
C ILE A 60 -5.44 -13.42 7.23
N ARG A 61 -6.63 -13.82 6.73
CA ARG A 61 -6.87 -13.94 5.29
C ARG A 61 -6.81 -12.57 4.61
N LEU A 62 -7.53 -11.59 5.14
CA LEU A 62 -7.55 -10.23 4.60
C LEU A 62 -6.17 -9.57 4.65
N CYS A 63 -5.43 -9.74 5.75
CA CYS A 63 -4.06 -9.21 5.84
C CYS A 63 -3.16 -9.80 4.75
N ARG A 64 -3.23 -11.12 4.50
CA ARG A 64 -2.42 -11.77 3.45
C ARG A 64 -2.79 -11.26 2.05
N ASP A 65 -4.09 -11.13 1.77
CA ASP A 65 -4.56 -10.60 0.49
C ASP A 65 -4.02 -9.17 0.27
N VAL A 66 -4.12 -8.31 1.28
CA VAL A 66 -3.59 -6.92 1.21
C VAL A 66 -2.07 -6.89 1.08
N ALA A 67 -1.35 -7.80 1.74
CA ALA A 67 0.10 -7.88 1.64
C ALA A 67 0.58 -8.25 0.23
N ASP A 68 -0.07 -9.23 -0.39
CA ASP A 68 0.21 -9.64 -1.76
C ASP A 68 -0.15 -8.53 -2.76
N LEU A 69 -1.34 -7.92 -2.61
CA LEU A 69 -1.80 -6.83 -3.45
C LEU A 69 -0.88 -5.61 -3.36
N GLY A 70 -0.52 -5.18 -2.15
CA GLY A 70 0.37 -4.04 -1.94
C GLY A 70 1.76 -4.27 -2.54
N THR A 71 2.33 -5.47 -2.33
CA THR A 71 3.62 -5.84 -2.90
C THR A 71 3.61 -5.84 -4.43
N LEU A 72 2.57 -6.42 -5.04
CA LEU A 72 2.46 -6.45 -6.49
C LEU A 72 2.20 -5.05 -7.05
N ASN A 73 1.31 -4.29 -6.44
CA ASN A 73 0.92 -2.98 -6.91
C ASN A 73 2.07 -1.97 -6.84
N THR A 74 2.91 -2.04 -5.80
CA THR A 74 4.19 -1.29 -5.72
C THR A 74 5.02 -1.47 -6.99
N LYS A 75 5.18 -2.72 -7.44
CA LYS A 75 5.97 -3.04 -8.65
C LYS A 75 5.31 -2.56 -9.93
N LEU A 76 3.98 -2.62 -10.01
CA LEU A 76 3.24 -2.21 -11.21
C LEU A 76 3.24 -0.69 -11.38
N ILE A 77 2.96 0.05 -10.30
CA ILE A 77 2.99 1.51 -10.30
C ILE A 77 4.41 2.00 -10.58
N ALA A 78 5.42 1.48 -9.89
CA ALA A 78 6.81 1.95 -10.04
C ALA A 78 7.40 1.82 -11.47
N ARG A 79 6.82 0.96 -12.31
CA ARG A 79 7.24 0.76 -13.71
C ARG A 79 6.21 1.24 -14.74
N ASP A 80 5.26 2.06 -14.32
CA ASP A 80 4.22 2.66 -15.17
C ASP A 80 3.43 1.61 -15.97
N SER A 81 3.00 0.54 -15.28
CA SER A 81 2.21 -0.52 -15.91
C SER A 81 0.78 -0.08 -16.14
N VAL A 82 0.24 -0.38 -17.33
CA VAL A 82 -1.19 -0.19 -17.67
C VAL A 82 -2.16 -0.91 -16.73
N PHE A 83 -1.72 -1.94 -16.00
CA PHE A 83 -2.53 -2.67 -15.02
C PHE A 83 -2.44 -2.09 -13.60
N GLY A 84 -1.55 -1.13 -13.37
CA GLY A 84 -1.33 -0.51 -12.07
C GLY A 84 -2.59 0.13 -11.48
N PRO A 85 -3.30 1.02 -12.22
CA PRO A 85 -4.50 1.68 -11.71
C PRO A 85 -5.60 0.70 -11.29
N GLU A 86 -5.91 -0.29 -12.14
CA GLU A 86 -6.94 -1.29 -11.84
C GLU A 86 -6.56 -2.13 -10.61
N LEU A 87 -5.29 -2.55 -10.49
CA LEU A 87 -4.84 -3.27 -9.29
C LEU A 87 -4.84 -2.39 -8.04
N ALA A 88 -4.58 -1.09 -8.17
CA ALA A 88 -4.65 -0.14 -7.07
C ALA A 88 -6.07 0.03 -6.54
N GLU A 89 -7.09 0.02 -7.40
CA GLU A 89 -8.49 -0.02 -6.98
C GLU A 89 -8.81 -1.29 -6.17
N VAL A 90 -8.38 -2.45 -6.66
CA VAL A 90 -8.54 -3.73 -5.93
C VAL A 90 -7.82 -3.71 -4.58
N PHE A 91 -6.60 -3.19 -4.54
CA PHE A 91 -5.86 -2.99 -3.29
C PHE A 91 -6.65 -2.11 -2.30
N ALA A 92 -7.18 -0.97 -2.75
CA ALA A 92 -7.92 -0.06 -1.87
C ALA A 92 -9.15 -0.74 -1.26
N THR A 93 -9.93 -1.47 -2.07
CA THR A 93 -11.10 -2.23 -1.57
C THR A 93 -10.67 -3.29 -0.54
N ALA A 94 -9.63 -4.09 -0.83
CA ALA A 94 -9.15 -5.10 0.12
C ALA A 94 -8.62 -4.47 1.42
N ALA A 95 -7.93 -3.33 1.32
CA ALA A 95 -7.39 -2.60 2.47
C ALA A 95 -8.48 -1.99 3.35
N GLU A 96 -9.59 -1.49 2.78
CA GLU A 96 -10.75 -1.01 3.53
C GLU A 96 -11.43 -2.13 4.34
N GLU A 97 -11.65 -3.28 3.72
CA GLU A 97 -12.22 -4.46 4.37
C GLU A 97 -11.28 -4.99 5.47
N CYS A 98 -9.98 -5.09 5.16
CA CYS A 98 -8.98 -5.52 6.13
C CYS A 98 -8.86 -4.55 7.31
N ALA A 99 -8.87 -3.23 7.08
CA ALA A 99 -8.84 -2.24 8.15
C ALA A 99 -10.08 -2.35 9.04
N SER A 100 -11.26 -2.53 8.44
CA SER A 100 -12.52 -2.72 9.14
C SER A 100 -12.51 -3.96 10.02
N GLU A 101 -11.98 -5.08 9.51
CA GLU A 101 -11.81 -6.30 10.30
C GLU A 101 -10.78 -6.11 11.43
N CYS A 102 -9.61 -5.54 11.14
CA CYS A 102 -8.57 -5.24 12.12
C CYS A 102 -9.09 -4.37 13.28
N MET A 103 -9.91 -3.34 13.01
CA MET A 103 -10.47 -2.45 14.04
C MET A 103 -11.36 -3.17 15.06
N ARG A 104 -11.93 -4.33 14.71
CA ARG A 104 -12.79 -5.12 15.61
C ARG A 104 -12.00 -5.80 16.72
N HIS A 105 -10.69 -5.92 16.57
CA HIS A 105 -9.79 -6.61 17.48
C HIS A 105 -9.02 -5.61 18.34
N GLN A 106 -9.00 -5.80 19.66
CA GLN A 106 -8.36 -4.86 20.59
C GLN A 106 -6.83 -5.02 20.69
N ASN A 107 -6.24 -5.91 19.89
CA ASN A 107 -4.80 -6.17 19.92
C ASN A 107 -4.02 -5.02 19.29
N ALA A 108 -2.86 -4.70 19.87
CA ALA A 108 -2.03 -3.58 19.42
C ALA A 108 -1.65 -3.70 17.93
N HIS A 109 -1.31 -4.91 17.48
CA HIS A 109 -0.95 -5.16 16.08
C HIS A 109 -2.12 -4.91 15.11
N CYS A 110 -3.34 -5.27 15.49
CA CYS A 110 -4.53 -5.00 14.66
C CYS A 110 -4.84 -3.50 14.57
N GLN A 111 -4.71 -2.77 15.69
CA GLN A 111 -4.97 -1.32 15.70
C GLN A 111 -3.94 -0.56 14.87
N GLU A 112 -2.67 -0.97 14.92
CA GLU A 112 -1.61 -0.40 14.07
C GLU A 112 -1.84 -0.73 12.59
N CYS A 113 -2.17 -1.99 12.28
CA CYS A 113 -2.52 -2.43 10.92
C CYS A 113 -3.67 -1.60 10.34
N ALA A 114 -4.78 -1.46 11.08
CA ALA A 114 -5.92 -0.66 10.65
C ALA A 114 -5.53 0.80 10.34
N SER A 115 -4.73 1.43 11.22
CA SER A 115 -4.30 2.81 11.01
C SER A 115 -3.44 3.00 9.76
N VAL A 116 -2.51 2.07 9.50
CA VAL A 116 -1.66 2.11 8.30
C VAL A 116 -2.50 1.89 7.04
N LEU A 117 -3.45 0.94 7.08
CA LEU A 117 -4.33 0.65 5.95
C LEU A 117 -5.25 1.82 5.61
N SER A 118 -5.85 2.49 6.59
CA SER A 118 -6.65 3.69 6.33
C SER A 118 -5.84 4.77 5.59
N ARG A 119 -4.58 4.99 6.00
CA ARG A 119 -3.70 5.92 5.31
C ARG A 119 -3.34 5.45 3.89
N ALA A 120 -3.09 4.15 3.71
CA ALA A 120 -2.76 3.60 2.41
C ALA A 120 -3.94 3.74 1.42
N VAL A 121 -5.16 3.48 1.87
CA VAL A 121 -6.40 3.71 1.10
C VAL A 121 -6.49 5.17 0.64
N ASP A 122 -6.32 6.13 1.56
CA ASP A 122 -6.35 7.56 1.22
C ASP A 122 -5.31 7.94 0.16
N SER A 123 -4.08 7.43 0.30
CA SER A 123 -3.01 7.68 -0.68
C SER A 123 -3.30 7.06 -2.05
N THR A 124 -3.97 5.90 -2.05
CA THR A 124 -4.32 5.16 -3.27
C THR A 124 -5.32 5.94 -4.10
N TYR A 125 -6.39 6.45 -3.48
CA TYR A 125 -7.38 7.25 -4.20
C TYR A 125 -6.80 8.58 -4.71
N ARG A 126 -5.86 9.19 -3.97
CA ARG A 126 -5.15 10.39 -4.46
C ARG A 126 -4.29 10.09 -5.68
N LEU A 127 -3.59 8.95 -5.69
CA LEU A 127 -2.83 8.50 -6.86
C LEU A 127 -3.77 8.31 -8.05
N LEU A 128 -4.87 7.57 -7.87
CA LEU A 128 -5.83 7.27 -8.94
C LEU A 128 -6.44 8.53 -9.54
N ASP A 129 -6.85 9.50 -8.72
CA ASP A 129 -7.33 10.81 -9.18
C ASP A 129 -6.30 11.49 -10.09
N LYS A 130 -5.02 11.50 -9.70
CA LYS A 130 -3.94 12.07 -10.52
C LYS A 130 -3.76 11.34 -11.85
N LEU A 131 -3.77 10.02 -11.85
CA LEU A 131 -3.59 9.23 -13.09
C LEU A 131 -4.73 9.48 -14.08
N GLN A 132 -5.98 9.59 -13.60
CA GLN A 132 -7.14 9.91 -14.44
C GLN A 132 -7.04 11.31 -15.06
N THR A 133 -6.50 12.30 -14.32
CA THR A 133 -6.30 13.65 -14.89
C THR A 133 -5.23 13.70 -15.98
N THR A 134 -4.26 12.78 -15.97
CA THR A 134 -3.20 12.70 -16.99
C THR A 134 -3.64 11.96 -18.26
N GLU A 135 -4.60 11.03 -18.16
CA GLU A 135 -5.09 10.21 -19.28
C GLU A 135 -6.27 10.83 -20.06
N GLY A 136 -6.83 11.96 -19.61
CA GLY A 136 -7.90 12.71 -20.30
C GLY A 136 -7.58 13.22 -21.72
N GLY A 137 -6.47 12.78 -22.32
CA GLY A 137 -6.03 13.04 -23.69
C GLY A 137 -5.85 11.78 -24.57
N VAL A 138 -6.23 10.57 -24.15
CA VAL A 138 -6.14 9.38 -25.02
C VAL A 138 -7.48 8.66 -25.11
N SER A 139 -8.22 8.96 -26.17
CA SER A 139 -9.32 8.13 -26.65
C SER A 139 -8.77 6.80 -27.17
N THR A 140 -9.14 5.68 -26.55
CA THR A 140 -9.06 4.38 -27.20
C THR A 140 -10.44 3.74 -27.20
N GLN A 141 -11.22 4.09 -28.21
CA GLN A 141 -12.17 3.13 -28.77
C GLN A 141 -11.35 1.93 -29.26
N GLN A 142 -11.72 0.72 -28.84
CA GLN A 142 -11.99 -0.37 -29.78
C GLN A 142 -12.61 -1.55 -29.04
N GLY A 143 -13.90 -1.77 -29.33
CA GLY A 143 -14.63 -2.94 -28.91
C GLY A 143 -14.04 -4.21 -29.53
N ILE A 144 -14.09 -5.29 -28.77
CA ILE A 144 -13.82 -6.64 -29.23
C ILE A 144 -15.07 -7.08 -30.03
N PRO A 145 -14.97 -7.41 -31.34
CA PRO A 145 -16.09 -8.04 -32.03
C PRO A 145 -16.25 -9.47 -31.52
N THR A 146 -17.42 -9.76 -30.93
CA THR A 146 -17.84 -11.11 -30.56
C THR A 146 -17.99 -11.95 -31.83
N GLN A 147 -17.01 -12.81 -32.11
CA GLN A 147 -17.14 -13.81 -33.15
C GLN A 147 -18.10 -14.90 -32.66
N GLN A 148 -19.29 -14.96 -33.26
CA GLN A 148 -20.25 -16.05 -33.07
C GLN A 148 -19.61 -17.37 -33.49
N SER A 149 -19.34 -18.28 -32.55
CA SER A 149 -19.13 -19.69 -32.85
C SER A 149 -20.48 -20.36 -33.06
N GLN A 150 -20.76 -20.72 -34.31
CA GLN A 150 -21.68 -21.81 -34.64
C GLN A 150 -20.89 -23.12 -34.54
N PHE A 151 -21.21 -23.94 -33.55
CA PHE A 151 -21.11 -25.40 -33.59
C PHE A 151 -22.26 -25.98 -32.77
#